data_AF-A0A6G0UJ73-F1
#
_entry.id   AF-A0A6G0UJ73-F1
#
_cell.length_a   1.000
_cell.length_b   1.000
_cell.length_c   1.000
_cell.angle_alpha   90.00
_cell.angle_beta   90.00
_cell.angle_gamma   90.00
#
_symmetry.space_group_name_H-M   'P 1'
#
loop_
_entity.id
_entity.type
_entity.pdbx_description
1 polymer ?
#
loop_
_entity_poly.entity_id
_entity_poly.type
_entity_poly.pdbx_seq_one_letter_code
_entity_poly.pdbx_strand_id
1 'polypeptide(L)'
;MSLQLTFLKLKEKAETFNDPILTENIENLQKVISFLEEKREEEIDDDLGSFYGSMIITRNKFPRALFDGIQEMGNIKDFQKAKKEELPEIPFWVDLLPHVAIVICIILYLIAGVYMFRSIDHGLVHKPFHELILLPFMICSTVGWGHITPTVRVSRFFSIMYAIVGVPLMFAFLSNIGRIITDICTSDWKLLKWFSERKPESRALLNQLKLSTASSLFCVHMFIAIPLLGMYFQELTVPEALYFNFITIGCIGYGDIYPKPRNLFHVILMMIFFSIGIVFAGCFFVACCLNLGKFLRKTECFVDRQFKKIAKFFSRIQVYDK
;
A
#
# COMPACT_ATOMS: atom_id res chain seq x y z
N MET A 1 22.72 -14.74 3.23
CA MET A 1 23.22 -15.14 4.56
C MET A 1 22.36 -16.22 5.26
N SER A 2 21.02 -16.12 5.30
CA SER A 2 20.15 -17.12 5.97
C SER A 2 20.11 -18.51 5.29
N LEU A 3 20.11 -18.58 3.96
CA LEU A 3 20.01 -19.85 3.22
C LEU A 3 21.27 -20.72 3.34
N GLN A 4 22.46 -20.12 3.17
CA GLN A 4 23.74 -20.84 3.23
C GLN A 4 23.96 -21.49 4.61
N LEU A 5 23.57 -20.82 5.70
CA LEU A 5 23.67 -21.35 7.06
C LEU A 5 22.72 -22.53 7.29
N THR A 6 21.53 -22.47 6.67
CA THR A 6 20.53 -23.56 6.71
C THR A 6 21.02 -24.78 5.92
N PHE A 7 21.74 -24.53 4.82
CA PHE A 7 22.30 -25.57 3.96
C PHE A 7 23.46 -26.32 4.62
N LEU A 8 24.37 -25.60 5.28
CA LEU A 8 25.47 -26.18 6.07
C LEU A 8 24.95 -27.13 7.15
N LYS A 9 23.89 -26.72 7.86
CA LYS A 9 23.24 -27.57 8.88
C LYS A 9 22.57 -28.80 8.29
N LEU A 10 22.04 -28.72 7.07
CA LEU A 10 21.43 -29.87 6.39
C LEU A 10 22.50 -30.84 5.88
N LYS A 11 23.62 -30.33 5.36
CA LYS A 11 24.76 -31.14 4.91
C LYS A 11 25.41 -31.89 6.08
N GLU A 12 25.69 -31.19 7.18
CA GLU A 12 26.25 -31.79 8.40
C GLU A 12 25.33 -32.91 8.94
N LYS A 13 24.01 -32.68 8.89
CA LYS A 13 23.03 -33.68 9.32
C LYS A 13 22.96 -34.88 8.38
N ALA A 14 23.06 -34.68 7.05
CA ALA A 14 23.05 -35.77 6.07
C ALA A 14 24.31 -36.65 6.16
N GLU A 15 25.48 -36.04 6.39
CA GLU A 15 26.74 -36.76 6.60
C GLU A 15 26.69 -37.64 7.85
N THR A 16 26.02 -37.20 8.93
CA THR A 16 25.79 -38.06 10.11
C THR A 16 24.92 -39.29 9.85
N PHE A 17 24.04 -39.28 8.85
CA PHE A 17 23.18 -40.43 8.51
C PHE A 17 23.82 -41.38 7.49
N ASN A 18 25.01 -41.02 6.95
CA ASN A 18 25.77 -41.82 5.98
C ASN A 18 24.92 -42.27 4.77
N ASP A 19 23.95 -41.44 4.37
CA ASP A 19 23.06 -41.69 3.23
C ASP A 19 23.65 -41.03 1.96
N PRO A 20 24.18 -41.83 1.02
CA PRO A 20 24.82 -41.32 -0.18
C PRO A 20 23.84 -40.60 -1.11
N ILE A 21 22.55 -40.97 -1.10
CA ILE A 21 21.53 -40.39 -1.98
C ILE A 21 21.13 -39.02 -1.46
N LEU A 22 20.97 -38.88 -0.14
CA LEU A 22 20.65 -37.61 0.49
C LEU A 22 21.78 -36.59 0.29
N THR A 23 23.03 -37.05 0.39
CA THR A 23 24.23 -36.22 0.18
C THR A 23 24.33 -35.73 -1.26
N GLU A 24 24.10 -36.61 -2.24
CA GLU A 24 24.10 -36.25 -3.67
C GLU A 24 22.97 -35.25 -4.01
N ASN A 25 21.79 -35.43 -3.42
CA ASN A 25 20.65 -34.53 -3.63
C ASN A 25 20.89 -33.13 -3.04
N ILE A 26 21.55 -33.04 -1.88
CA ILE A 26 21.95 -31.77 -1.27
C ILE A 26 22.99 -31.06 -2.14
N GLU A 27 23.99 -31.76 -2.66
CA GLU A 27 24.97 -31.15 -3.58
C GLU A 27 24.35 -30.64 -4.89
N ASN A 28 23.39 -31.39 -5.44
CA ASN A 28 22.67 -30.96 -6.65
C ASN A 28 21.79 -29.74 -6.41
N LEU A 29 21.12 -29.65 -5.26
CA LEU A 29 20.35 -28.44 -4.89
C LEU A 29 21.27 -27.23 -4.70
N GLN A 30 22.48 -27.44 -4.18
CA GLN A 30 23.48 -26.38 -3.99
C GLN A 30 23.92 -25.78 -5.33
N LYS A 31 24.15 -26.64 -6.34
CA LYS A 31 24.47 -26.22 -7.71
C LYS A 31 23.36 -25.41 -8.37
N VAL A 32 22.11 -25.76 -8.13
CA VAL A 32 20.95 -25.03 -8.66
C VAL A 32 20.81 -23.66 -7.99
N ILE A 33 21.01 -23.56 -6.68
CA ILE A 33 20.94 -22.28 -5.96
C ILE A 33 22.08 -21.36 -6.37
N SER A 34 23.31 -21.87 -6.50
CA SER A 34 24.45 -21.05 -6.97
C SER A 34 24.25 -20.55 -8.40
N PHE A 35 23.69 -21.39 -9.28
CA PHE A 35 23.33 -20.97 -10.65
C PHE A 35 22.23 -19.89 -10.65
N LEU A 36 21.24 -20.00 -9.76
CA LEU A 36 20.17 -19.01 -9.63
C LEU A 36 20.66 -17.70 -9.00
N GLU A 37 21.64 -17.75 -8.08
CA GLU A 37 22.28 -16.56 -7.52
C GLU A 37 23.17 -15.86 -8.56
N GLU A 38 23.89 -16.61 -9.39
CA GLU A 38 24.67 -16.09 -10.53
C GLU A 38 23.77 -15.44 -11.59
N LYS A 39 22.66 -16.08 -11.96
CA LYS A 39 21.65 -15.55 -12.90
C LYS A 39 20.87 -14.34 -12.37
N ARG A 40 20.69 -14.24 -11.05
CA ARG A 40 20.02 -13.10 -10.40
C ARG A 40 20.84 -11.81 -10.48
N GLU A 41 22.15 -11.91 -10.68
CA GLU A 41 23.01 -10.76 -10.95
C GLU A 41 23.02 -10.35 -12.43
N GLU A 42 22.65 -11.24 -13.36
CA GLU A 42 22.53 -10.95 -14.80
C GLU A 42 21.15 -10.39 -15.24
N GLU A 43 20.06 -10.70 -14.53
CA GLU A 43 18.71 -10.22 -14.86
C GLU A 43 18.40 -8.84 -14.26
N ILE A 44 19.02 -7.79 -14.83
CA ILE A 44 18.45 -6.43 -14.86
C ILE A 44 17.88 -6.08 -16.24
N ASP A 45 18.07 -6.91 -17.27
CA ASP A 45 17.58 -6.62 -18.62
C ASP A 45 16.52 -7.62 -19.13
N ASP A 46 15.50 -7.06 -19.76
CA ASP A 46 14.21 -7.63 -20.16
C ASP A 46 14.28 -8.92 -21.02
N ASP A 47 13.61 -10.01 -20.60
CA ASP A 47 12.66 -10.78 -21.44
C ASP A 47 12.05 -12.02 -20.71
N LEU A 48 10.85 -11.85 -20.13
CA LEU A 48 10.11 -12.92 -19.41
C LEU A 48 9.57 -14.06 -20.32
N GLY A 49 9.71 -13.94 -21.64
CA GLY A 49 9.09 -14.84 -22.62
C GLY A 49 9.87 -16.14 -22.90
N SER A 50 11.20 -16.12 -22.78
CA SER A 50 12.04 -17.30 -23.05
C SER A 50 12.20 -18.24 -21.83
N PHE A 51 11.90 -17.72 -20.64
CA PHE A 51 12.04 -18.40 -19.34
C PHE A 51 11.02 -19.53 -19.14
N TYR A 52 9.77 -19.35 -19.61
CA TYR A 52 8.74 -20.39 -19.47
C TYR A 52 8.94 -21.58 -20.42
N GLY A 53 9.57 -21.37 -21.59
CA GLY A 53 9.83 -22.43 -22.56
C GLY A 53 10.95 -23.38 -22.14
N SER A 54 11.96 -22.86 -21.44
CA SER A 54 13.12 -23.63 -20.96
C SER A 54 12.81 -24.44 -19.69
N MET A 55 11.91 -23.95 -18.83
CA MET A 55 11.49 -24.65 -17.60
C MET A 55 10.67 -25.93 -17.87
N ILE A 56 9.98 -26.02 -19.02
CA ILE A 56 9.24 -27.23 -19.42
C ILE A 56 10.21 -28.35 -19.84
N ILE A 57 11.39 -28.00 -20.38
CA ILE A 57 12.39 -28.95 -20.87
C ILE A 57 13.15 -29.62 -19.71
N THR A 58 13.33 -28.94 -18.57
CA THR A 58 14.02 -29.50 -17.39
C THR A 58 13.16 -30.47 -16.56
N ARG A 59 11.84 -30.49 -16.78
CA ARG A 59 10.90 -31.38 -16.04
C ARG A 59 11.13 -32.86 -16.32
N ASN A 60 11.74 -33.21 -17.46
CA ASN A 60 11.96 -34.60 -17.89
C ASN A 60 13.26 -35.25 -17.38
N LYS A 61 14.04 -34.59 -16.52
CA LYS A 61 15.29 -35.13 -15.93
C LYS A 61 15.29 -35.27 -14.41
N PHE A 62 14.17 -35.04 -13.73
CA PHE A 62 14.08 -35.25 -12.28
C PHE A 62 13.83 -36.73 -11.96
N PRO A 63 14.67 -37.41 -11.17
CA PRO A 63 14.45 -38.79 -10.75
C PRO A 63 13.19 -38.90 -9.88
N ARG A 64 12.33 -39.90 -10.16
CA ARG A 64 11.12 -40.18 -9.36
C ARG A 64 11.41 -40.31 -7.85
N ALA A 65 12.58 -40.83 -7.48
CA ALA A 65 13.02 -41.01 -6.09
C ALA A 65 13.09 -39.71 -5.27
N LEU A 66 13.43 -38.56 -5.87
CA LEU A 66 13.41 -37.27 -5.17
C LEU A 66 11.97 -36.79 -4.92
N PHE A 67 11.07 -37.05 -5.87
CA PHE A 67 9.64 -36.78 -5.72
C PHE A 67 9.01 -37.68 -4.67
N ASP A 68 9.40 -38.96 -4.62
CA ASP A 68 8.96 -39.93 -3.62
C ASP A 68 9.48 -39.58 -2.21
N GLY A 69 10.73 -39.11 -2.08
CA GLY A 69 11.27 -38.61 -0.80
C GLY A 69 10.65 -37.28 -0.34
N ILE A 70 10.24 -36.40 -1.26
CA ILE A 70 9.43 -35.21 -0.95
C ILE A 70 7.98 -35.61 -0.57
N GLN A 71 7.48 -36.72 -1.11
CA GLN A 71 6.18 -37.31 -0.74
C GLN A 71 6.22 -38.06 0.60
N GLU A 72 7.36 -38.61 1.02
CA GLU A 72 7.57 -39.15 2.38
C GLU A 72 7.76 -38.05 3.43
N MET A 73 8.30 -36.89 3.05
CA MET A 73 8.13 -35.63 3.81
C MET A 73 6.69 -35.07 3.72
N GLY A 74 5.76 -35.84 3.14
CA GLY A 74 4.39 -35.49 2.79
C GLY A 74 3.41 -35.40 3.95
N ASN A 75 3.85 -34.88 5.09
CA ASN A 75 2.89 -34.18 5.92
C ASN A 75 3.43 -32.83 6.37
N ILE A 76 3.59 -31.93 5.39
CA ILE A 76 3.63 -30.49 5.62
C ILE A 76 2.50 -30.04 6.55
N LYS A 77 1.34 -30.73 6.55
CA LYS A 77 0.27 -30.47 7.52
C LYS A 77 0.64 -30.89 8.94
N ASP A 78 1.37 -31.99 9.15
CA ASP A 78 1.86 -32.37 10.49
C ASP A 78 2.98 -31.44 10.96
N PHE A 79 3.86 -30.99 10.06
CA PHE A 79 4.88 -30.00 10.39
C PHE A 79 4.27 -28.62 10.69
N GLN A 80 3.23 -28.23 9.96
CA GLN A 80 2.43 -27.03 10.24
C GLN A 80 1.59 -27.18 11.51
N LYS A 81 1.07 -28.38 11.80
CA LYS A 81 0.31 -28.70 13.01
C LYS A 81 1.21 -28.68 14.24
N ALA A 82 2.39 -29.30 14.18
CA ALA A 82 3.42 -29.23 15.21
C ALA A 82 3.87 -27.78 15.46
N LYS A 83 4.04 -26.97 14.41
CA LYS A 83 4.35 -25.54 14.55
C LYS A 83 3.19 -24.70 15.11
N LYS A 84 1.94 -25.14 14.92
CA LYS A 84 0.74 -24.48 15.46
C LYS A 84 0.47 -24.89 16.91
N GLU A 85 0.90 -26.09 17.32
CA GLU A 85 0.82 -26.61 18.69
C GLU A 85 1.92 -26.05 19.61
N GLU A 86 3.06 -25.59 19.07
CA GLU A 86 4.19 -25.08 19.87
C GLU A 86 4.28 -23.55 20.01
N LEU A 87 3.58 -22.75 19.18
CA LEU A 87 3.60 -21.29 19.33
C LEU A 87 2.49 -20.83 20.30
N PRO A 88 2.82 -20.14 21.40
CA PRO A 88 1.80 -19.54 22.25
C PRO A 88 0.93 -18.62 21.41
N GLU A 89 -0.39 -18.76 21.49
CA GLU A 89 -1.34 -17.89 20.81
C GLU A 89 -1.05 -16.45 21.22
N ILE A 90 -0.51 -15.67 20.28
CA ILE A 90 -0.22 -14.26 20.52
C ILE A 90 -1.57 -13.58 20.79
N PRO A 91 -1.75 -12.87 21.92
CA PRO A 91 -3.01 -12.21 22.22
C PRO A 91 -3.36 -11.22 21.11
N PHE A 92 -4.62 -11.22 20.67
CA PHE A 92 -5.13 -10.30 19.63
C PHE A 92 -4.74 -8.83 19.85
N TRP A 93 -4.62 -8.39 21.11
CA TRP A 93 -4.22 -7.02 21.46
C TRP A 93 -2.80 -6.64 21.01
N VAL A 94 -1.89 -7.62 20.86
CA VAL A 94 -0.52 -7.40 20.40
C VAL A 94 -0.50 -7.01 18.92
N ASP A 95 -1.39 -7.61 18.11
CA ASP A 95 -1.56 -7.24 16.70
C ASP A 95 -2.19 -5.85 16.54
N LEU A 96 -2.97 -5.40 17.52
CA LEU A 96 -3.59 -4.07 17.54
C LEU A 96 -2.63 -2.95 18.01
N LEU A 97 -1.60 -3.31 18.76
CA LEU A 97 -0.65 -2.39 19.38
C LEU A 97 0.00 -1.37 18.42
N PRO A 98 0.55 -1.76 17.25
CA PRO A 98 1.16 -0.79 16.33
C PRO A 98 0.14 0.20 15.75
N HIS A 99 -1.12 -0.21 15.59
CA HIS A 99 -2.17 0.67 15.09
C HIS A 99 -2.53 1.74 16.14
N VAL A 100 -2.71 1.34 17.40
CA VAL A 100 -2.97 2.27 18.51
C VAL A 100 -1.77 3.18 18.73
N ALA A 101 -0.55 2.65 18.66
CA ALA A 101 0.67 3.44 18.80
C ALA A 101 0.74 4.56 17.76
N ILE A 102 0.45 4.28 16.48
CA ILE A 102 0.44 5.31 15.42
C ILE A 102 -0.62 6.40 15.70
N VAL A 103 -1.81 6.02 16.18
CA VAL A 103 -2.88 6.97 16.54
C VAL A 103 -2.44 7.86 17.71
N ILE A 104 -1.83 7.29 18.74
CA ILE A 104 -1.31 8.05 19.87
C ILE A 104 -0.18 8.98 19.41
N CYS A 105 0.77 8.46 18.63
CA CYS A 105 1.88 9.23 18.08
C CYS A 105 1.40 10.43 17.27
N ILE A 106 0.41 10.26 16.39
CA ILE A 106 -0.08 11.38 15.58
C ILE A 106 -0.83 12.42 16.42
N ILE A 107 -1.62 12.00 17.42
CA ILE A 107 -2.30 12.93 18.33
C ILE A 107 -1.26 13.75 19.12
N LEU A 108 -0.26 13.08 19.70
CA LEU A 108 0.81 13.75 20.45
C LEU A 108 1.61 14.68 19.53
N TYR A 109 1.92 14.26 18.30
CA TYR A 109 2.64 15.05 17.33
C TYR A 109 1.89 16.34 16.97
N LEU A 110 0.58 16.25 16.70
CA LEU A 110 -0.26 17.40 16.40
C LEU A 110 -0.36 18.38 17.57
N ILE A 111 -0.54 17.88 18.80
CA ILE A 111 -0.57 18.72 20.02
C ILE A 111 0.78 19.42 20.23
N ALA A 112 1.89 18.68 20.12
CA ALA A 112 3.23 19.25 20.22
C ALA A 112 3.47 20.32 19.14
N GLY A 113 3.01 20.08 17.92
CA GLY A 113 3.02 21.05 16.82
C GLY A 113 2.33 22.36 17.21
N VAL A 114 1.13 22.30 17.79
CA VAL A 114 0.40 23.52 18.23
C VAL A 114 1.21 24.32 19.24
N TYR A 115 1.75 23.67 20.28
CA TYR A 115 2.57 24.35 21.29
C TYR A 115 3.82 24.99 20.69
N MET A 116 4.51 24.26 19.81
CA MET A 116 5.71 24.76 19.13
C MET A 116 5.40 25.96 18.25
N PHE A 117 4.43 25.85 17.32
CA PHE A 117 4.03 26.95 16.44
C PHE A 117 3.57 28.19 17.22
N ARG A 118 2.80 27.99 18.29
CA ARG A 118 2.35 29.09 19.17
C ARG A 118 3.51 29.76 19.91
N SER A 119 4.54 29.01 20.29
CA SER A 119 5.70 29.56 21.03
C SER A 119 6.65 30.38 20.15
N ILE A 120 6.80 30.00 18.88
CA ILE A 120 7.77 30.62 17.96
C ILE A 120 7.15 31.69 17.06
N ASP A 121 5.82 31.68 16.88
CA ASP A 121 5.09 32.58 15.98
C ASP A 121 4.13 33.47 16.75
N HIS A 122 4.53 34.72 16.97
CA HIS A 122 3.72 35.71 17.68
C HIS A 122 2.39 36.02 16.97
N GLY A 123 2.32 35.85 15.64
CA GLY A 123 1.07 36.01 14.88
C GLY A 123 0.04 34.92 15.18
N LEU A 124 0.46 33.79 15.73
CA LEU A 124 -0.40 32.65 16.08
C LEU A 124 -0.83 32.65 17.56
N VAL A 125 -0.20 33.45 18.43
CA VAL A 125 -0.47 33.46 19.88
C VAL A 125 -1.92 33.82 20.22
N HIS A 126 -2.51 34.76 19.47
CA HIS A 126 -3.87 35.25 19.74
C HIS A 126 -4.97 34.32 19.20
N LYS A 127 -4.63 33.34 18.36
CA LYS A 127 -5.61 32.40 17.84
C LYS A 127 -6.05 31.41 18.94
N PRO A 128 -7.33 31.00 18.94
CA PRO A 128 -7.81 30.02 19.90
C PRO A 128 -7.13 28.66 19.68
N PHE A 129 -6.83 27.96 20.77
CA PHE A 129 -6.04 26.71 20.73
C PHE A 129 -6.67 25.63 19.84
N HIS A 130 -8.00 25.50 19.86
CA HIS A 130 -8.70 24.49 19.08
C HIS A 130 -8.57 24.75 17.56
N GLU A 131 -8.61 26.01 17.13
CA GLU A 131 -8.44 26.40 15.72
C GLU A 131 -6.99 26.15 15.26
N LEU A 132 -6.00 26.39 16.14
CA LEU A 132 -4.58 26.16 15.84
C LEU A 132 -4.23 24.70 15.56
N ILE A 133 -5.00 23.72 16.06
CA ILE A 133 -4.80 22.30 15.75
C ILE A 133 -4.91 22.03 14.24
N LEU A 134 -5.70 22.84 13.53
CA LEU A 134 -5.84 22.72 12.08
C LEU A 134 -4.52 23.02 11.35
N LEU A 135 -3.62 23.85 11.90
CA LEU A 135 -2.35 24.17 11.23
C LEU A 135 -1.43 22.95 11.12
N PRO A 136 -1.05 22.27 12.23
CA PRO A 136 -0.32 21.01 12.15
C PRO A 136 -1.03 19.94 11.32
N PHE A 137 -2.37 19.85 11.42
CA PHE A 137 -3.14 18.92 10.60
C PHE A 137 -2.98 19.21 9.11
N MET A 138 -3.16 20.46 8.67
CA MET A 138 -3.01 20.89 7.27
C MET A 138 -1.61 20.60 6.71
N ILE A 139 -0.57 20.80 7.52
CA ILE A 139 0.81 20.51 7.13
C ILE A 139 1.00 19.01 6.93
N CYS A 140 0.58 18.20 7.91
CA CYS A 140 0.75 16.75 7.87
C CYS A 140 -0.12 16.07 6.80
N SER A 141 -1.36 16.52 6.61
CA SER A 141 -2.30 15.99 5.61
C SER A 141 -2.07 16.54 4.21
N THR A 142 -1.19 17.53 4.05
CA THR A 142 -0.88 18.21 2.78
C THR A 142 -2.07 18.93 2.13
N VAL A 143 -3.15 19.17 2.89
CA VAL A 143 -4.34 19.88 2.38
C VAL A 143 -4.06 21.37 2.20
N GLY A 144 -3.53 22.05 3.24
CA GLY A 144 -3.01 23.41 3.11
C GLY A 144 -3.99 24.55 2.74
N TRP A 145 -5.18 24.67 3.36
CA TRP A 145 -6.15 25.76 3.05
C TRP A 145 -5.61 27.20 3.22
N GLY A 146 -4.44 27.43 3.80
CA GLY A 146 -3.81 28.76 3.83
C GLY A 146 -4.41 29.82 4.77
N HIS A 147 -5.59 29.59 5.37
CA HIS A 147 -6.24 30.52 6.31
C HIS A 147 -5.48 30.72 7.63
N ILE A 148 -4.68 29.72 8.04
CA ILE A 148 -3.72 29.80 9.15
C ILE A 148 -2.39 29.34 8.60
N THR A 149 -1.39 30.20 8.65
CA THR A 149 -0.06 29.93 8.11
C THR A 149 1.03 30.45 9.04
N PRO A 150 2.24 29.86 9.00
CA PRO A 150 3.39 30.42 9.70
C PRO A 150 3.74 31.82 9.16
N THR A 151 3.66 32.83 10.01
CA THR A 151 3.84 34.24 9.64
C THR A 151 5.29 34.68 9.74
N VAL A 152 6.06 34.09 10.66
CA VAL A 152 7.44 34.45 10.97
C VAL A 152 8.44 33.58 10.20
N ARG A 153 9.64 34.11 9.91
CA ARG A 153 10.71 33.35 9.23
C ARG A 153 11.05 32.04 9.95
N VAL A 154 11.17 32.08 11.28
CA VAL A 154 11.50 30.92 12.10
C VAL A 154 10.41 29.85 12.02
N SER A 155 9.14 30.23 12.13
CA SER A 155 8.01 29.30 12.06
C SER A 155 7.84 28.69 10.66
N ARG A 156 8.18 29.42 9.60
CA ARG A 156 8.24 28.89 8.23
C ARG A 156 9.31 27.81 8.07
N PHE A 157 10.54 28.04 8.52
CA PHE A 157 11.57 27.00 8.51
C PHE A 157 11.20 25.80 9.37
N PHE A 158 10.64 26.04 10.56
CA PHE A 158 10.14 24.97 11.41
C PHE A 158 9.06 24.14 10.70
N SER A 159 8.15 24.78 9.94
CA SER A 159 7.10 24.06 9.22
C SER A 159 7.63 23.07 8.16
N ILE A 160 8.79 23.38 7.54
CA ILE A 160 9.46 22.47 6.60
C ILE A 160 9.95 21.23 7.36
N MET A 161 10.69 21.43 8.46
CA MET A 161 11.18 20.33 9.30
C MET A 161 10.04 19.49 9.87
N TYR A 162 8.96 20.16 10.27
CA TYR A 162 7.76 19.53 10.79
C TYR A 162 7.04 18.70 9.72
N ALA A 163 7.01 19.14 8.46
CA ALA A 163 6.39 18.39 7.36
C ALA A 163 7.18 17.11 7.02
N ILE A 164 8.52 17.15 7.05
CA ILE A 164 9.38 16.01 6.75
C ILE A 164 9.04 14.79 7.64
N VAL A 165 8.73 15.02 8.91
CA VAL A 165 8.34 13.96 9.86
C VAL A 165 6.82 13.73 9.85
N GLY A 166 6.05 14.82 9.80
CA GLY A 166 4.60 14.80 9.94
C GLY A 166 3.88 14.13 8.77
N VAL A 167 4.34 14.36 7.53
CA VAL A 167 3.72 13.79 6.33
C VAL A 167 3.86 12.26 6.33
N PRO A 168 5.05 11.63 6.46
CA PRO A 168 5.17 10.18 6.56
C PRO A 168 4.33 9.56 7.69
N LEU A 169 4.30 10.22 8.86
CA LEU A 169 3.48 9.78 9.99
C LEU A 169 1.98 9.82 9.66
N MET A 170 1.52 10.87 8.99
CA MET A 170 0.14 10.97 8.50
C MET A 170 -0.17 9.89 7.47
N PHE A 171 0.73 9.60 6.51
CA PHE A 171 0.53 8.51 5.56
C PHE A 171 0.46 7.14 6.25
N ALA A 172 1.25 6.89 7.28
CA ALA A 172 1.15 5.67 8.08
C ALA A 172 -0.21 5.56 8.80
N PHE A 173 -0.70 6.67 9.36
CA PHE A 173 -2.04 6.74 9.96
C PHE A 173 -3.16 6.50 8.93
N LEU A 174 -3.11 7.17 7.78
CA LEU A 174 -4.08 6.98 6.70
C LEU A 174 -4.04 5.55 6.14
N SER A 175 -2.85 4.92 6.07
CA SER A 175 -2.71 3.51 5.70
C SER A 175 -3.41 2.57 6.68
N ASN A 176 -3.38 2.87 7.98
CA ASN A 176 -4.12 2.10 8.97
C ASN A 176 -5.63 2.19 8.75
N ILE A 177 -6.15 3.40 8.49
CA ILE A 177 -7.56 3.62 8.16
C ILE A 177 -7.93 2.87 6.87
N GLY A 178 -7.11 2.97 5.82
CA GLY A 178 -7.32 2.28 4.55
C GLY A 178 -7.35 0.76 4.68
N ARG A 179 -6.55 0.18 5.57
CA ARG A 179 -6.58 -1.26 5.87
C ARG A 179 -7.90 -1.66 6.50
N ILE A 180 -8.37 -0.93 7.51
CA ILE A 180 -9.66 -1.18 8.17
C ILE A 180 -10.80 -1.13 7.14
N ILE A 181 -10.82 -0.09 6.29
CA ILE A 181 -11.81 0.05 5.21
C ILE A 181 -11.75 -1.14 4.26
N THR A 182 -10.56 -1.51 3.79
CA THR A 182 -10.39 -2.65 2.86
C THR A 182 -10.84 -3.94 3.51
N ASP A 183 -10.52 -4.16 4.77
CA ASP A 183 -10.95 -5.34 5.52
C ASP A 183 -12.47 -5.39 5.64
N ILE A 184 -13.14 -4.28 5.94
CA ILE A 184 -14.62 -4.20 5.97
C ILE A 184 -15.20 -4.50 4.58
N CYS A 185 -14.73 -3.80 3.55
CA CYS A 185 -15.27 -3.95 2.19
C CYS A 185 -14.99 -5.32 1.55
N THR A 186 -13.95 -6.02 2.02
CA THR A 186 -13.63 -7.38 1.56
C THR A 186 -14.11 -8.48 2.51
N SER A 187 -14.72 -8.13 3.65
CA SER A 187 -15.20 -9.11 4.63
C SER A 187 -16.38 -9.94 4.10
N ASP A 188 -17.22 -9.38 3.22
CA ASP A 188 -18.24 -10.16 2.49
C ASP A 188 -17.62 -11.28 1.63
N TRP A 189 -16.38 -11.07 1.16
CA TRP A 189 -15.60 -12.06 0.44
C TRP A 189 -14.86 -13.03 1.39
N LYS A 190 -14.47 -12.61 2.59
CA LYS A 190 -13.78 -13.47 3.57
C LYS A 190 -14.69 -14.59 4.10
N LEU A 191 -16.02 -14.38 4.16
CA LEU A 191 -16.98 -15.43 4.48
C LEU A 191 -17.00 -16.54 3.39
N LEU A 192 -16.85 -16.18 2.12
CA LEU A 192 -16.68 -17.11 1.00
C LEU A 192 -15.26 -17.71 0.92
N LYS A 193 -14.25 -16.97 1.38
CA LYS A 193 -12.83 -17.36 1.31
C LYS A 193 -12.28 -18.00 2.58
N TRP A 194 -13.09 -18.19 3.63
CA TRP A 194 -12.70 -18.93 4.84
C TRP A 194 -12.25 -20.37 4.51
N PHE A 195 -12.62 -20.88 3.34
CA PHE A 195 -12.12 -22.13 2.74
C PHE A 195 -10.81 -22.02 1.93
N SER A 196 -10.20 -20.83 1.80
CA SER A 196 -9.05 -20.61 0.93
C SER A 196 -7.85 -20.02 1.69
N GLU A 197 -6.97 -20.91 2.10
CA GLU A 197 -5.68 -20.63 2.73
C GLU A 197 -4.74 -19.90 1.77
N ARG A 198 -4.79 -18.57 1.72
CA ARG A 198 -3.67 -17.74 1.23
C ARG A 198 -3.54 -16.47 2.06
N LYS A 199 -2.44 -16.35 2.81
CA LYS A 199 -2.03 -15.12 3.50
C LYS A 199 -1.71 -14.04 2.47
N PRO A 200 -2.26 -12.81 2.59
CA PRO A 200 -1.89 -11.73 1.68
C PRO A 200 -0.59 -11.08 2.12
N GLU A 201 0.43 -11.15 1.26
CA GLU A 201 1.63 -10.31 1.31
C GLU A 201 1.26 -8.82 1.23
N SER A 202 2.08 -7.99 1.88
CA SER A 202 1.95 -6.54 2.11
C SER A 202 1.88 -5.63 0.87
N ARG A 203 1.53 -6.14 -0.31
CA ARG A 203 1.30 -5.39 -1.57
C ARG A 203 -0.19 -5.05 -1.82
N ALA A 204 -1.01 -5.20 -0.78
CA ALA A 204 -2.46 -5.26 -0.81
C ALA A 204 -3.21 -3.92 -0.87
N LEU A 205 -2.65 -2.83 -0.33
CA LEU A 205 -3.45 -1.63 -0.05
C LEU A 205 -3.92 -0.87 -1.31
N LEU A 206 -3.14 -0.95 -2.41
CA LEU A 206 -3.40 -0.19 -3.64
C LEU A 206 -4.12 -0.99 -4.74
N ASN A 207 -4.18 -2.32 -4.63
CA ASN A 207 -4.68 -3.20 -5.71
C ASN A 207 -5.97 -3.98 -5.36
N GLN A 208 -6.59 -3.73 -4.21
CA GLN A 208 -7.70 -4.60 -3.74
C GLN A 208 -9.11 -4.07 -3.94
N LEU A 209 -9.32 -2.76 -4.09
CA LEU A 209 -10.66 -2.24 -4.36
C LEU A 209 -10.90 -2.15 -5.86
N LYS A 210 -11.92 -2.86 -6.33
CA LYS A 210 -12.43 -2.69 -7.70
C LYS A 210 -12.82 -1.22 -7.88
N LEU A 211 -12.64 -0.70 -9.10
CA LEU A 211 -13.01 0.69 -9.42
C LEU A 211 -14.43 1.02 -8.98
N SER A 212 -15.39 0.11 -9.22
CA SER A 212 -16.78 0.30 -8.79
C SER A 212 -16.93 0.49 -7.28
N THR A 213 -16.19 -0.28 -6.46
CA THR A 213 -16.21 -0.16 -5.00
C THR A 213 -15.53 1.12 -4.52
N ALA A 214 -14.40 1.50 -5.13
CA ALA A 214 -13.73 2.75 -4.80
C ALA A 214 -14.59 3.97 -5.16
N SER A 215 -15.22 3.95 -6.34
CA SER A 215 -16.17 4.99 -6.78
C SER A 215 -17.39 5.07 -5.87
N SER A 216 -17.95 3.94 -5.42
CA SER A 216 -19.12 3.97 -4.53
C SER A 216 -18.80 4.57 -3.17
N LEU A 217 -17.67 4.19 -2.55
CA LEU A 217 -17.23 4.78 -1.27
C LEU A 217 -16.98 6.29 -1.39
N PHE A 218 -16.33 6.72 -2.47
CA PHE A 218 -16.11 8.13 -2.75
C PHE A 218 -17.43 8.90 -2.91
N CYS A 219 -18.37 8.38 -3.71
CA CYS A 219 -19.68 8.99 -3.90
C CYS A 219 -20.50 9.06 -2.60
N VAL A 220 -20.46 8.01 -1.78
CA VAL A 220 -21.15 7.97 -0.47
C VAL A 220 -20.59 9.06 0.45
N HIS A 221 -19.27 9.21 0.52
CA HIS A 221 -18.66 10.27 1.32
C HIS A 221 -19.05 11.66 0.81
N MET A 222 -19.06 11.87 -0.51
CA MET A 222 -19.51 13.13 -1.11
C MET A 222 -20.98 13.43 -0.77
N PHE A 223 -21.83 12.42 -0.73
CA PHE A 223 -23.24 12.57 -0.35
C PHE A 223 -23.41 12.92 1.13
N ILE A 224 -22.67 12.25 2.02
CA ILE A 224 -22.66 12.52 3.47
C ILE A 224 -22.10 13.93 3.77
N ALA A 225 -21.17 14.41 2.94
CA ALA A 225 -20.58 15.74 3.11
C ALA A 225 -21.63 16.86 3.05
N ILE A 226 -22.67 16.72 2.23
CA ILE A 226 -23.69 17.77 2.04
C ILE A 226 -24.38 18.14 3.37
N PRO A 227 -25.09 17.22 4.06
CA PRO A 227 -25.74 17.57 5.32
C PRO A 227 -24.74 17.85 6.44
N LEU A 228 -23.60 17.15 6.48
CA LEU A 228 -22.60 17.34 7.52
C LEU A 228 -22.01 18.75 7.47
N LEU A 229 -21.53 19.16 6.31
CA LEU A 229 -20.95 20.49 6.12
C LEU A 229 -22.02 21.58 6.23
N GLY A 230 -23.24 21.35 5.73
CA GLY A 230 -24.34 22.30 5.87
C GLY A 230 -24.79 22.55 7.32
N MET A 231 -24.60 21.58 8.24
CA MET A 231 -24.85 21.79 9.67
C MET A 231 -23.74 22.59 10.36
N TYR A 232 -22.49 22.39 9.96
CA TYR A 232 -21.33 22.97 10.64
C TYR A 232 -20.87 24.31 10.07
N PHE A 233 -21.08 24.52 8.77
CA PHE A 233 -20.87 25.79 8.10
C PHE A 233 -22.23 26.45 7.94
N GLN A 234 -22.43 27.54 8.68
CA GLN A 234 -23.57 28.40 8.42
C GLN A 234 -23.39 28.96 7.01
N GLU A 235 -24.34 28.64 6.12
CA GLU A 235 -24.53 29.23 4.78
C GLU A 235 -23.76 28.62 3.59
N LEU A 236 -23.35 27.34 3.62
CA LEU A 236 -22.90 26.67 2.38
C LEU A 236 -24.10 26.20 1.53
N THR A 237 -24.12 26.57 0.26
CA THR A 237 -24.99 25.94 -0.74
C THR A 237 -24.52 24.51 -1.03
N VAL A 238 -25.41 23.65 -1.58
CA VAL A 238 -25.06 22.26 -1.93
C VAL A 238 -23.85 22.17 -2.88
N PRO A 239 -23.75 22.98 -3.95
CA PRO A 239 -22.58 22.96 -4.82
C PRO A 239 -21.29 23.37 -4.10
N GLU A 240 -21.34 24.38 -3.22
CA GLU A 240 -20.17 24.82 -2.45
C GLU A 240 -19.73 23.76 -1.45
N ALA A 241 -20.65 23.05 -0.80
CA ALA A 241 -20.33 21.95 0.11
C ALA A 241 -19.64 20.79 -0.62
N LEU A 242 -20.14 20.40 -1.80
CA LEU A 242 -19.51 19.38 -2.63
C LEU A 242 -18.13 19.83 -3.14
N TYR A 243 -18.05 21.06 -3.63
CA TYR A 243 -16.81 21.67 -4.10
C TYR A 243 -15.76 21.70 -2.99
N PHE A 244 -16.09 22.28 -1.84
CA PHE A 244 -15.20 22.38 -0.68
C PHE A 244 -14.75 20.99 -0.19
N ASN A 245 -15.68 20.03 -0.12
CA ASN A 245 -15.33 18.67 0.27
C ASN A 245 -14.34 18.05 -0.73
N PHE A 246 -14.62 18.14 -2.03
CA PHE A 246 -13.77 17.58 -3.08
C PHE A 246 -12.36 18.15 -3.05
N ILE A 247 -12.21 19.48 -3.02
CA ILE A 247 -10.88 20.11 -3.03
C ILE A 247 -10.11 19.82 -1.73
N THR A 248 -10.81 19.61 -0.62
CA THR A 248 -10.19 19.30 0.67
C THR A 248 -9.69 17.86 0.70
N ILE A 249 -10.55 16.88 0.42
CA ILE A 249 -10.15 15.46 0.48
C ILE A 249 -9.22 15.06 -0.67
N GLY A 250 -9.29 15.78 -1.79
CA GLY A 250 -8.33 15.69 -2.88
C GLY A 250 -6.98 16.34 -2.59
N CYS A 251 -6.80 16.96 -1.42
CA CYS A 251 -5.59 17.67 -1.02
C CYS A 251 -5.17 18.79 -2.00
N ILE A 252 -6.15 19.45 -2.63
CA ILE A 252 -5.94 20.63 -3.48
C ILE A 252 -5.91 21.89 -2.61
N GLY A 253 -6.91 22.02 -1.73
CA GLY A 253 -6.96 23.03 -0.66
C GLY A 253 -6.79 24.48 -1.11
N TYR A 254 -7.57 24.95 -2.09
CA TYR A 254 -7.48 26.33 -2.59
C TYR A 254 -7.59 27.41 -1.51
N GLY A 255 -8.30 27.14 -0.40
CA GLY A 255 -8.36 28.04 0.74
C GLY A 255 -9.39 29.16 0.64
N ASP A 256 -10.20 29.13 -0.42
CA ASP A 256 -11.37 29.99 -0.61
C ASP A 256 -12.50 29.65 0.38
N ILE A 257 -12.70 28.36 0.66
CA ILE A 257 -13.58 27.85 1.72
C ILE A 257 -12.74 27.03 2.70
N TYR A 258 -12.92 27.24 4.01
CA TYR A 258 -12.19 26.56 5.07
C TYR A 258 -12.99 26.51 6.37
N PRO A 259 -12.77 25.51 7.23
CA PRO A 259 -13.55 25.34 8.45
C PRO A 259 -13.25 26.42 9.48
N LYS A 260 -14.31 26.91 10.12
CA LYS A 260 -14.27 27.82 11.27
C LYS A 260 -14.84 27.10 12.50
N PRO A 261 -14.09 26.17 13.10
CA PRO A 261 -14.60 25.34 14.18
C PRO A 261 -14.88 26.19 15.43
N ARG A 262 -16.07 26.03 16.03
CA ARG A 262 -16.43 26.76 17.25
C ARG A 262 -15.76 26.21 18.51
N ASN A 263 -15.57 24.89 18.54
CA ASN A 263 -15.19 24.11 19.71
C ASN A 263 -14.22 23.00 19.30
N LEU A 264 -13.47 22.45 20.26
CA LEU A 264 -12.56 21.32 20.03
C LEU A 264 -13.26 20.09 19.44
N PHE A 265 -14.49 19.79 19.89
CA PHE A 265 -15.27 18.68 19.35
C PHE A 265 -15.50 18.80 17.83
N HIS A 266 -15.79 20.01 17.34
CA HIS A 266 -15.95 20.26 15.90
C HIS A 266 -14.64 20.03 15.14
N VAL A 267 -13.50 20.44 15.71
CA VAL A 267 -12.18 20.22 15.11
C VAL A 267 -11.90 18.74 14.95
N ILE A 268 -12.08 17.96 16.02
CA ILE A 268 -11.83 16.52 16.01
C ILE A 268 -12.73 15.81 15.00
N LEU A 269 -14.02 16.13 14.99
CA LEU A 269 -14.97 15.53 14.06
C LEU A 269 -14.60 15.84 12.60
N MET A 270 -14.24 17.09 12.29
CA MET A 270 -13.81 17.49 10.95
C MET A 270 -12.51 16.80 10.54
N MET A 271 -11.53 16.68 11.44
CA MET A 271 -10.28 15.98 11.16
C MET A 271 -10.52 14.50 10.85
N ILE A 272 -11.38 13.82 11.62
CA ILE A 272 -11.74 12.41 11.36
C ILE A 272 -12.45 12.29 10.01
N PHE A 273 -13.44 13.14 9.76
CA PHE A 273 -14.21 13.15 8.52
C PHE A 273 -13.29 13.34 7.30
N PHE A 274 -12.46 14.38 7.29
CA PHE A 274 -11.54 14.62 6.18
C PHE A 274 -10.45 13.55 6.07
N SER A 275 -9.98 12.95 7.17
CA SER A 275 -9.01 11.85 7.10
C SER A 275 -9.61 10.62 6.39
N ILE A 276 -10.86 10.26 6.69
CA ILE A 276 -11.58 9.19 5.99
C ILE A 276 -11.78 9.56 4.51
N GLY A 277 -12.18 10.81 4.25
CA GLY A 277 -12.35 11.32 2.89
C GLY A 277 -11.07 11.27 2.05
N ILE A 278 -9.92 11.64 2.62
CA ILE A 278 -8.61 11.56 1.96
C ILE A 278 -8.29 10.11 1.58
N VAL A 279 -8.60 9.14 2.46
CA VAL A 279 -8.40 7.72 2.14
C VAL A 279 -9.30 7.29 0.97
N PHE A 280 -10.60 7.63 1.00
CA PHE A 280 -11.50 7.28 -0.10
C PHE A 280 -11.13 7.95 -1.43
N ALA A 281 -10.77 9.23 -1.40
CA ALA A 281 -10.28 9.96 -2.58
C ALA A 281 -9.00 9.33 -3.13
N GLY A 282 -8.04 9.00 -2.25
CA GLY A 282 -6.81 8.30 -2.62
C GLY A 282 -7.07 6.95 -3.26
N CYS A 283 -7.95 6.12 -2.68
CA CYS A 283 -8.36 4.85 -3.27
C CYS A 283 -9.02 5.02 -4.64
N PHE A 284 -9.89 6.02 -4.80
CA PHE A 284 -10.55 6.33 -6.07
C PHE A 284 -9.54 6.76 -7.14
N PHE A 285 -8.66 7.72 -6.83
CA PHE A 285 -7.66 8.19 -7.80
C PHE A 285 -6.68 7.09 -8.20
N VAL A 286 -6.19 6.29 -7.24
CA VAL A 286 -5.34 5.13 -7.54
C VAL A 286 -6.07 4.14 -8.44
N ALA A 287 -7.33 3.80 -8.13
CA ALA A 287 -8.13 2.91 -8.96
C ALA A 287 -8.32 3.46 -10.38
N CYS A 288 -8.60 4.75 -10.53
CA CYS A 288 -8.69 5.43 -11.83
C CYS A 288 -7.37 5.33 -12.61
N CYS A 289 -6.24 5.68 -11.98
CA CYS A 289 -4.91 5.60 -12.59
C CYS A 289 -4.56 4.18 -13.05
N LEU A 290 -4.87 3.16 -12.25
CA LEU A 290 -4.62 1.76 -12.62
C LEU A 290 -5.47 1.30 -13.81
N ASN A 291 -6.74 1.70 -13.88
CA ASN A 291 -7.62 1.35 -15.00
C ASN A 291 -7.24 2.11 -16.28
N LEU A 292 -6.88 3.39 -16.14
CA LEU A 292 -6.34 4.18 -17.25
C LEU A 292 -5.04 3.57 -17.78
N GLY A 293 -4.11 3.19 -16.91
CA GLY A 293 -2.87 2.52 -17.32
C GLY A 293 -3.11 1.16 -18.01
N LYS A 294 -4.11 0.39 -17.59
CA LYS A 294 -4.53 -0.83 -18.30
C LYS A 294 -5.09 -0.52 -19.69
N PHE A 295 -5.89 0.54 -19.81
CA PHE A 295 -6.41 1.00 -21.10
C PHE A 295 -5.28 1.44 -22.03
N LEU A 296 -4.34 2.27 -21.54
CA LEU A 296 -3.19 2.75 -22.30
C LEU A 296 -2.31 1.59 -22.81
N ARG A 297 -1.98 0.62 -21.95
CA ARG A 297 -1.24 -0.59 -22.36
C ARG A 297 -1.98 -1.42 -23.42
N LYS A 298 -3.31 -1.48 -23.33
CA LYS A 298 -4.13 -2.18 -24.33
C LYS A 298 -4.09 -1.47 -25.67
N THR A 299 -4.12 -0.14 -25.67
CA THR A 299 -3.97 0.67 -26.90
C THR A 299 -2.57 0.55 -27.49
N GLU A 300 -1.51 0.57 -26.68
CA GLU A 300 -0.12 0.34 -27.14
C GLU A 300 0.02 -1.04 -27.80
N CYS A 301 -0.44 -2.11 -27.13
CA CYS A 301 -0.46 -3.46 -27.71
C CYS A 301 -1.26 -3.54 -29.02
N PHE A 302 -2.36 -2.80 -29.14
CA PHE A 302 -3.15 -2.78 -30.36
C PHE A 302 -2.39 -2.11 -31.50
N VAL A 303 -1.77 -0.95 -31.22
CA VAL A 303 -0.98 -0.20 -32.19
C VAL A 303 0.23 -1.02 -32.66
N ASP A 304 0.99 -1.61 -31.75
CA ASP A 304 2.13 -2.50 -32.07
C ASP A 304 1.71 -3.68 -32.98
N ARG A 305 0.56 -4.30 -32.70
CA ARG A 305 0.01 -5.37 -33.55
C ARG A 305 -0.31 -4.88 -34.97
N GLN A 306 -0.82 -3.66 -35.14
CA GLN A 306 -1.09 -3.11 -36.48
C GLN A 306 0.22 -2.81 -37.22
N PHE A 307 1.20 -2.20 -36.55
CA PHE A 307 2.53 -1.95 -37.13
C PHE A 307 3.20 -3.25 -37.59
N LYS A 308 3.19 -4.31 -36.77
CA LYS A 308 3.74 -5.63 -37.15
C LYS A 308 3.03 -6.24 -38.37
N LYS A 309 1.71 -6.05 -38.50
CA LYS A 309 0.96 -6.50 -39.70
C LYS A 309 1.38 -5.72 -40.95
N ILE A 310 1.50 -4.41 -40.84
CA ILE A 310 1.92 -3.53 -41.94
C ILE A 310 3.36 -3.85 -42.37
N ALA A 311 4.29 -3.98 -41.43
CA ALA A 311 5.68 -4.36 -41.70
C ALA A 311 5.77 -5.72 -42.42
N LYS A 312 4.98 -6.71 -41.98
CA LYS A 312 4.89 -8.04 -42.61
C LYS A 312 4.25 -8.00 -44.02
N PHE A 313 3.37 -7.04 -44.29
CA PHE A 313 2.80 -6.82 -45.61
C PHE A 313 3.86 -6.26 -46.57
N PHE A 314 4.59 -5.21 -46.17
CA PHE A 314 5.67 -4.63 -46.97
C PHE A 314 6.83 -5.60 -47.21
N SER A 315 7.21 -6.40 -46.21
CA SER A 315 8.25 -7.43 -46.38
C SER A 315 7.85 -8.50 -47.41
N ARG A 316 6.55 -8.75 -47.61
CA ARG A 316 6.07 -9.67 -48.66
C ARG A 316 6.11 -9.05 -50.04
N ILE A 317 5.86 -7.74 -50.17
CA ILE A 317 5.92 -7.04 -51.45
C ILE A 317 7.36 -6.98 -51.98
N GLN A 318 8.35 -6.70 -51.12
CA GLN A 318 9.76 -6.67 -51.52
C GLN A 318 10.31 -8.03 -52.00
N VAL A 319 9.65 -9.14 -51.69
CA VAL A 319 10.04 -10.49 -52.16
C VAL A 319 9.55 -10.75 -53.60
N TYR A 320 8.55 -10.01 -54.09
CA TYR A 320 8.01 -10.17 -55.45
C TYR A 320 8.69 -9.29 -56.51
N ASP A 321 9.61 -8.41 -56.09
CA ASP A 321 10.32 -7.46 -56.97
C ASP A 321 11.74 -7.94 -57.35
N LYS A 322 12.02 -9.25 -57.23
CA LYS A 322 13.24 -9.95 -57.67
C LYS A 322 12.90 -11.14 -58.54
#